data_AF-A0A3Q1FUC9-F1
#
_entry.id   AF-A0A3Q1FUC9-F1
#
_cell.length_a   1.000
_cell.length_b   1.000
_cell.length_c   1.000
_cell.angle_alpha   90.00
_cell.angle_beta   90.00
_cell.angle_gamma   90.00
#
_symmetry.space_group_name_H-M   'P 1'
#
loop_
_entity.id
_entity.type
_entity.pdbx_description
1 polymer ?
#
loop_
_entity_poly.entity_id
_entity_poly.type
_entity_poly.pdbx_seq_one_letter_code
_entity_poly.pdbx_strand_id
1 'polypeptide(L)'
;ADILMSEPGKLKQKINVWLEDYWNITDLVAIWVFLLGLMLRLQNHPYMGYGRVIYCVDIIFWYIRVLDIFGVNKYLGPYVMMIGKMMIDMLYFVVIMLVVLMSFGVARQAILHPDEEPTWRLARNIFYMPYWMIYGEVFADSIDRKTRMCELTVNTCVSAPCGDNMYDEDGKKLPPCIPGAWLTPAIMACYLLVANILLVNLLIAVFNNTFFEVKSISNQVWKFQRYQLIMTFHDRPILPPPLIIFPHIYIVLKRLCCRCCRRPEGEMKVK
;
A
#
# COMPACT_ATOMS: atom_id res chain seq x y z
N ALA A 1 0.68 27.03 -1.78
CA ALA A 1 0.63 28.51 -1.88
C ALA A 1 -0.39 28.93 -2.94
N ASP A 2 -0.96 27.95 -3.66
CA ASP A 2 -2.07 28.08 -4.62
C ASP A 2 -3.37 28.64 -4.04
N ILE A 3 -3.49 28.66 -2.71
CA ILE A 3 -4.62 29.25 -1.99
C ILE A 3 -4.67 30.78 -2.19
N LEU A 4 -3.53 31.44 -2.37
CA LEU A 4 -3.43 32.91 -2.41
C LEU A 4 -3.42 33.53 -3.83
N MET A 5 -3.13 32.77 -4.89
CA MET A 5 -2.85 33.33 -6.23
C MET A 5 -4.01 33.28 -7.24
N SER A 6 -5.13 32.64 -6.93
CA SER A 6 -6.33 32.74 -7.79
C SER A 6 -7.22 33.91 -7.38
N GLU A 7 -7.53 34.81 -8.32
CA GLU A 7 -8.65 35.77 -8.32
C GLU A 7 -9.99 35.08 -7.94
N PRO A 8 -11.07 35.81 -7.57
CA PRO A 8 -12.09 35.34 -6.63
C PRO A 8 -13.09 34.35 -7.26
N GLY A 9 -12.61 33.15 -7.61
CA GLY A 9 -13.46 31.97 -7.65
C GLY A 9 -13.97 31.65 -6.24
N LYS A 10 -15.22 31.20 -6.15
CA LYS A 10 -15.83 30.72 -4.90
C LYS A 10 -14.84 29.79 -4.17
N LEU A 11 -14.70 29.87 -2.85
CA LEU A 11 -13.80 29.02 -2.03
C LEU A 11 -13.93 27.53 -2.38
N LYS A 12 -15.15 27.09 -2.76
CA LYS A 12 -15.44 25.74 -3.24
C LYS A 12 -14.61 25.33 -4.46
N GLN A 13 -14.39 26.23 -5.42
CA GLN A 13 -13.60 25.95 -6.62
C GLN A 13 -12.12 25.79 -6.28
N LYS A 14 -11.61 26.58 -5.34
CA LYS A 14 -10.22 26.45 -4.86
C LYS A 14 -9.98 25.14 -4.12
N ILE A 15 -10.93 24.73 -3.27
CA ILE A 15 -10.86 23.44 -2.58
C ILE A 15 -10.94 22.30 -3.59
N ASN A 16 -11.79 22.41 -4.61
CA ASN A 16 -11.93 21.36 -5.62
C ASN A 16 -10.65 21.16 -6.43
N VAL A 17 -10.00 22.26 -6.86
CA VAL A 17 -8.70 22.19 -7.56
C VAL A 17 -7.61 21.65 -6.65
N TRP A 18 -7.60 22.03 -5.37
CA TRP A 18 -6.62 21.52 -4.41
C TRP A 18 -6.76 20.01 -4.16
N LEU A 19 -8.00 19.51 -4.13
CA LEU A 19 -8.32 18.08 -3.97
C LEU A 19 -8.05 17.24 -5.22
N GLU A 20 -7.78 17.85 -6.37
CA GLU A 20 -7.49 17.11 -7.61
C GLU A 20 -6.06 16.54 -7.63
N ASP A 21 -5.17 17.09 -6.81
CA ASP A 21 -3.79 16.62 -6.67
C ASP A 21 -3.71 15.45 -5.68
N TYR A 22 -3.24 14.30 -6.18
CA TYR A 22 -3.08 13.06 -5.41
C TYR A 22 -2.27 13.26 -4.13
N TRP A 23 -1.21 14.07 -4.16
CA TRP A 23 -0.36 14.31 -3.00
C TRP A 23 -1.07 15.08 -1.89
N ASN A 24 -1.96 16.01 -2.26
CA ASN A 24 -2.77 16.76 -1.32
C ASN A 24 -3.83 15.86 -0.64
N ILE A 25 -4.40 14.91 -1.38
CA ILE A 25 -5.30 13.90 -0.82
C ILE A 25 -4.54 13.03 0.19
N THR A 26 -3.33 12.53 -0.15
CA THR A 26 -2.55 11.71 0.77
C THR A 26 -2.14 12.46 2.03
N ASP A 27 -1.78 13.74 1.91
CA ASP A 27 -1.46 14.60 3.06
C ASP A 27 -2.69 14.80 3.97
N LEU A 28 -3.87 14.99 3.38
CA LEU A 28 -5.12 15.12 4.15
C LEU A 28 -5.44 13.84 4.92
N VAL A 29 -5.27 12.69 4.27
CA VAL A 29 -5.45 11.38 4.91
C VAL A 29 -4.45 11.20 6.05
N ALA A 30 -3.17 11.51 5.84
CA ALA A 30 -2.13 11.41 6.86
C ALA A 30 -2.44 12.30 8.07
N ILE A 31 -2.81 13.57 7.85
CA ILE A 31 -3.18 14.49 8.94
C ILE A 31 -4.40 13.97 9.69
N TRP A 32 -5.41 13.44 8.99
CA TRP A 32 -6.61 12.89 9.63
C TRP A 32 -6.30 11.65 10.48
N VAL A 33 -5.48 10.72 9.97
CA VAL A 33 -5.03 9.53 10.70
C VAL A 33 -4.18 9.93 11.92
N PHE A 34 -3.30 10.92 11.79
CA PHE A 34 -2.53 11.46 12.91
C PHE A 34 -3.43 12.05 14.01
N LEU A 35 -4.45 12.84 13.63
CA LEU A 35 -5.40 13.41 14.58
C LEU A 35 -6.25 12.32 15.25
N LEU A 36 -6.67 11.30 14.52
CA LEU A 36 -7.37 10.13 15.07
C LEU A 36 -6.49 9.41 16.10
N GLY A 37 -5.22 9.18 15.77
CA GLY A 37 -4.22 8.60 16.69
C GLY A 37 -4.02 9.45 17.94
N LEU A 38 -4.02 10.78 17.80
CA LEU A 38 -3.90 11.72 18.92
C LEU A 38 -5.13 11.65 19.84
N MET A 39 -6.33 11.64 19.28
CA MET A 39 -7.57 11.56 20.05
C MET A 39 -7.65 10.26 20.87
N LEU A 40 -7.29 9.12 20.26
CA LEU A 40 -7.27 7.82 20.94
C LEU A 40 -6.17 7.73 21.99
N ARG A 41 -5.07 8.47 21.82
CA ARG A 41 -3.98 8.52 22.81
C ARG A 41 -4.30 9.40 24.01
N LEU A 42 -5.17 10.39 23.87
CA LEU A 42 -5.64 11.23 24.97
C LEU A 42 -6.67 10.51 25.87
N GLN A 43 -7.19 9.36 25.43
CA GLN A 43 -8.11 8.53 26.22
C GLN A 43 -7.36 7.53 27.12
N ASN A 44 -8.00 7.14 28.23
CA ASN A 44 -7.47 6.15 29.18
C ASN A 44 -7.35 4.74 28.56
N HIS A 45 -6.67 3.83 29.26
CA HIS A 45 -6.59 2.41 28.89
C HIS A 45 -8.02 1.85 28.64
N PRO A 46 -8.27 1.11 27.55
CA PRO A 46 -7.35 0.43 26.61
C PRO A 46 -7.03 1.19 25.29
N TYR A 47 -7.63 2.35 25.04
CA TYR A 47 -7.55 3.06 23.74
C TYR A 47 -6.15 3.60 23.41
N MET A 48 -5.34 3.85 24.43
CA MET A 48 -3.94 4.28 24.30
C MET A 48 -3.09 3.29 23.46
N GLY A 49 -3.35 1.99 23.57
CA GLY A 49 -2.65 0.96 22.79
C GLY A 49 -2.95 1.06 21.30
N TYR A 50 -4.23 1.26 20.95
CA TYR A 50 -4.65 1.46 19.56
C TYR A 50 -4.07 2.74 18.96
N GLY A 51 -4.00 3.84 19.74
CA GLY A 51 -3.36 5.09 19.31
C GLY A 51 -1.88 4.91 18.94
N ARG A 52 -1.12 4.09 19.68
CA ARG A 52 0.27 3.75 19.32
C ARG A 52 0.36 3.03 17.98
N VAL A 53 -0.49 2.03 17.75
CA VAL A 53 -0.51 1.26 16.50
C VAL A 53 -0.84 2.18 15.31
N ILE A 54 -1.80 3.08 15.48
CA ILE A 54 -2.16 4.06 14.44
C ILE A 54 -0.96 4.95 14.09
N TYR A 55 -0.19 5.44 15.06
CA TYR A 55 1.03 6.19 14.76
C TYR A 55 2.12 5.40 14.06
N CYS A 56 2.24 4.10 14.34
CA CYS A 56 3.17 3.23 13.62
C CYS A 56 2.78 3.07 12.13
N VAL A 57 1.49 3.16 11.81
CA VAL A 57 1.03 3.18 10.41
C VAL A 57 1.16 4.59 9.81
N ASP A 58 0.87 5.63 10.60
CA ASP A 58 0.91 7.04 10.19
C ASP A 58 2.29 7.46 9.67
N ILE A 59 3.38 7.03 10.32
CA ILE A 59 4.75 7.35 9.89
C ILE A 59 5.06 6.88 8.46
N ILE A 60 4.39 5.82 7.98
CA ILE A 60 4.55 5.33 6.61
C ILE A 60 4.06 6.37 5.61
N PHE A 61 2.91 7.03 5.87
CA PHE A 61 2.40 8.09 5.01
C PHE A 61 3.35 9.29 4.96
N TRP A 62 3.95 9.66 6.09
CA TRP A 62 4.97 10.72 6.13
C TRP A 62 6.23 10.35 5.34
N TYR A 63 6.66 9.09 5.35
CA TYR A 63 7.76 8.64 4.49
C TYR A 63 7.41 8.66 3.01
N ILE A 64 6.18 8.30 2.64
CA ILE A 64 5.70 8.46 1.25
C ILE A 64 5.74 9.93 0.84
N ARG A 65 5.35 10.86 1.73
CA ARG A 65 5.46 12.31 1.47
C ARG A 65 6.90 12.79 1.26
N VAL A 66 7.87 12.19 1.96
CA VAL A 66 9.29 12.50 1.75
C VAL A 66 9.75 12.13 0.33
N LEU A 67 9.18 11.08 -0.29
CA LEU A 67 9.50 10.72 -1.68
C LEU A 67 9.09 11.82 -2.67
N ASP A 68 7.99 12.53 -2.45
CA ASP A 68 7.57 13.67 -3.30
C ASP A 68 8.59 14.82 -3.24
N ILE A 69 9.14 15.10 -2.06
CA ILE A 69 10.20 16.10 -1.88
C ILE A 69 11.45 15.70 -2.68
N PHE A 70 11.82 14.42 -2.63
CA PHE A 70 12.92 13.88 -3.45
C PHE A 70 12.58 13.85 -4.95
N GLY A 71 11.28 13.82 -5.29
CA GLY A 71 10.72 13.95 -6.63
C GLY A 71 11.26 15.17 -7.39
N VAL A 72 11.72 16.19 -6.67
CA VAL A 72 12.20 17.44 -7.28
C VAL A 72 13.70 17.43 -7.61
N ASN A 73 14.45 16.50 -7.02
CA ASN A 73 15.88 16.39 -7.27
C ASN A 73 16.11 15.92 -8.73
N LYS A 74 17.14 16.49 -9.39
CA LYS A 74 17.57 16.09 -10.74
C LYS A 74 17.84 14.60 -10.90
N TYR A 75 18.38 13.98 -9.87
CA TYR A 75 18.78 12.57 -9.93
C TYR A 75 17.67 11.65 -9.46
N LEU A 76 16.94 12.01 -8.39
CA LEU A 76 15.93 11.13 -7.78
C LEU A 76 14.52 11.31 -8.39
N GLY A 77 14.21 12.50 -8.90
CA GLY A 77 12.89 12.83 -9.46
C GLY A 77 12.42 11.89 -10.56
N PRO A 78 13.23 11.66 -11.61
CA PRO A 78 12.92 10.69 -12.64
C PRO A 78 12.60 9.29 -12.10
N TYR A 79 13.31 8.81 -11.08
CA TYR A 79 13.07 7.48 -10.50
C TYR A 79 11.75 7.41 -9.73
N VAL A 80 11.41 8.45 -8.97
CA VAL A 80 10.11 8.52 -8.27
C VAL A 80 8.96 8.52 -9.29
N MET A 81 9.09 9.27 -10.39
CA MET A 81 8.12 9.29 -11.48
C MET A 81 8.00 7.93 -12.20
N MET A 82 9.12 7.23 -12.42
CA MET A 82 9.11 5.87 -12.97
C MET A 82 8.32 4.90 -12.09
N ILE A 83 8.61 4.89 -10.78
CA ILE A 83 7.91 4.04 -9.81
C ILE A 83 6.40 4.33 -9.84
N GLY A 84 6.01 5.60 -9.82
CA GLY A 84 4.61 6.02 -9.86
C GLY A 84 3.87 5.52 -11.12
N LYS A 85 4.47 5.67 -12.31
CA LYS A 85 3.86 5.18 -13.57
C LYS A 85 3.76 3.66 -13.60
N MET A 86 4.82 2.96 -13.16
CA MET A 86 4.83 1.49 -13.11
C MET A 86 3.79 0.91 -12.16
N MET A 87 3.45 1.58 -11.05
CA MET A 87 2.42 1.10 -10.13
C MET A 87 1.03 1.01 -10.79
N ILE A 88 0.71 1.91 -11.73
CA ILE A 88 -0.56 1.87 -12.47
C ILE A 88 -0.61 0.63 -13.37
N ASP A 89 0.48 0.37 -14.11
CA ASP A 89 0.59 -0.83 -14.95
C ASP A 89 0.53 -2.11 -14.11
N MET A 90 1.14 -2.10 -12.92
CA MET A 90 1.13 -3.21 -11.98
C MET A 90 -0.28 -3.55 -11.49
N LEU A 91 -1.18 -2.57 -11.33
CA LEU A 91 -2.52 -2.79 -10.78
C LEU A 91 -3.33 -3.77 -11.63
N TYR A 92 -3.27 -3.66 -12.96
CA TYR A 92 -3.94 -4.62 -13.87
C TYR A 92 -3.39 -6.04 -13.70
N PHE A 93 -2.08 -6.15 -13.55
CA PHE A 93 -1.42 -7.44 -13.35
C PHE A 93 -1.76 -8.07 -12.00
N VAL A 94 -1.85 -7.27 -10.93
CA VAL A 94 -2.29 -7.74 -9.61
C VAL A 94 -3.69 -8.34 -9.67
N VAL A 95 -4.60 -7.79 -10.48
CA VAL A 95 -5.94 -8.37 -10.68
C VAL A 95 -5.86 -9.77 -11.30
N ILE A 96 -5.03 -9.96 -12.34
CA ILE A 96 -4.82 -11.27 -12.98
C ILE A 96 -4.20 -12.25 -11.98
N MET A 97 -3.19 -11.80 -11.23
CA MET A 97 -2.53 -12.62 -10.22
C MET A 97 -3.51 -13.05 -9.12
N LEU A 98 -4.42 -12.17 -8.70
CA LEU A 98 -5.45 -12.48 -7.71
C LEU A 98 -6.44 -13.53 -8.21
N VAL A 99 -6.80 -13.54 -9.50
CA VAL A 99 -7.64 -14.60 -10.11
C VAL A 99 -6.95 -15.95 -10.05
N VAL A 100 -5.67 -16.02 -10.43
CA VAL A 100 -4.87 -17.26 -10.40
C VAL A 100 -4.61 -17.73 -8.96
N LEU A 101 -4.41 -16.79 -8.04
CA LEU A 101 -4.24 -17.07 -6.63
C LEU A 101 -5.52 -17.65 -6.02
N MET A 102 -6.68 -17.04 -6.27
CA MET A 102 -7.97 -17.54 -5.77
C MET A 102 -8.30 -18.93 -6.31
N SER A 103 -8.03 -19.19 -7.59
CA SER A 103 -8.37 -20.49 -8.19
C SER A 103 -7.60 -21.64 -7.52
N PHE A 104 -6.30 -21.46 -7.27
CA PHE A 104 -5.52 -22.44 -6.52
C PHE A 104 -5.88 -22.47 -5.03
N GLY A 105 -6.01 -21.30 -4.37
CA GLY A 105 -6.27 -21.20 -2.94
C GLY A 105 -7.57 -21.87 -2.51
N VAL A 106 -8.65 -21.65 -3.26
CA VAL A 106 -9.96 -22.27 -2.98
C VAL A 106 -9.91 -23.78 -3.24
N ALA A 107 -9.35 -24.21 -4.38
CA ALA A 107 -9.25 -25.64 -4.72
C ALA A 107 -8.43 -26.41 -3.68
N ARG A 108 -7.29 -25.85 -3.25
CA ARG A 108 -6.44 -26.40 -2.19
C ARG A 108 -7.22 -26.56 -0.88
N GLN A 109 -7.85 -25.48 -0.40
CA GLN A 109 -8.52 -25.47 0.89
C GLN A 109 -9.69 -26.47 0.92
N ALA A 110 -10.47 -26.51 -0.17
CA ALA A 110 -11.62 -27.41 -0.30
C ALA A 110 -11.21 -28.90 -0.32
N ILE A 111 -10.07 -29.25 -0.94
CA ILE A 111 -9.58 -30.64 -0.96
C ILE A 111 -9.00 -31.04 0.40
N LEU A 112 -8.17 -30.18 1.01
CA LEU A 112 -7.44 -30.53 2.23
C LEU A 112 -8.33 -30.49 3.49
N HIS A 113 -9.33 -29.62 3.56
CA HIS A 113 -10.15 -29.42 4.75
C HIS A 113 -11.64 -29.52 4.38
N PRO A 114 -12.15 -30.75 4.16
CA PRO A 114 -13.57 -30.95 3.92
C PRO A 114 -14.38 -30.51 5.16
N ASP A 115 -15.53 -29.89 4.92
CA ASP A 115 -16.52 -29.50 5.94
C ASP A 115 -16.01 -28.52 7.02
N GLU A 116 -15.01 -27.69 6.69
CA GLU A 116 -14.54 -26.63 7.60
C GLU A 116 -15.56 -25.48 7.70
N GLU A 117 -15.91 -25.07 8.92
CA GLU A 117 -16.88 -24.00 9.15
C GLU A 117 -16.41 -22.64 8.59
N PRO A 118 -17.34 -21.80 8.09
CA PRO A 118 -17.00 -20.51 7.53
C PRO A 118 -16.45 -19.57 8.61
N THR A 119 -15.14 -19.35 8.59
CA THR A 119 -14.44 -18.45 9.53
C THR A 119 -13.51 -17.50 8.80
N TRP A 120 -13.17 -16.37 9.43
CA TRP A 120 -12.16 -15.45 8.89
C TRP A 120 -10.77 -16.09 8.73
N ARG A 121 -10.50 -17.17 9.47
CA ARG A 121 -9.26 -17.94 9.33
C ARG A 121 -9.24 -18.72 8.02
N LEU A 122 -10.37 -19.30 7.62
CA LEU A 122 -10.53 -19.97 6.33
C LEU A 122 -10.22 -19.02 5.17
N ALA A 123 -10.85 -17.84 5.18
CA ALA A 123 -10.59 -16.81 4.17
C ALA A 123 -9.11 -16.42 4.14
N ARG A 124 -8.49 -16.17 5.30
CA ARG A 124 -7.05 -15.89 5.37
C ARG A 124 -6.20 -17.01 4.78
N ASN A 125 -6.50 -18.28 5.07
CA ASN A 125 -5.71 -19.42 4.59
C ASN A 125 -5.77 -19.57 3.05
N ILE A 126 -6.93 -19.29 2.45
CA ILE A 126 -7.13 -19.28 0.99
C ILE A 126 -6.20 -18.27 0.31
N PHE A 127 -5.98 -17.10 0.90
CA PHE A 127 -5.14 -16.07 0.28
C PHE A 127 -3.67 -16.13 0.70
N TYR A 128 -3.43 -16.30 2.00
CA TYR A 128 -2.10 -16.11 2.59
C TYR A 128 -1.09 -17.15 2.09
N MET A 129 -1.42 -18.44 2.15
CA MET A 129 -0.44 -19.46 1.76
C MET A 129 -0.08 -19.38 0.26
N PRO A 130 -1.05 -19.34 -0.68
CA PRO A 130 -0.73 -19.14 -2.09
C PRO A 130 0.05 -17.87 -2.39
N TYR A 131 -0.22 -16.77 -1.67
CA TYR A 131 0.51 -15.51 -1.84
C TYR A 131 2.01 -15.66 -1.56
N TRP A 132 2.38 -16.26 -0.42
CA TRP A 132 3.79 -16.49 -0.06
C TRP A 132 4.50 -17.45 -1.02
N MET A 133 3.76 -18.39 -1.62
CA MET A 133 4.29 -19.29 -2.65
C MET A 133 4.75 -18.55 -3.92
N ILE A 134 4.20 -17.37 -4.22
CA ILE A 134 4.68 -16.54 -5.34
C ILE A 134 6.11 -16.04 -5.06
N TYR A 135 6.41 -15.77 -3.79
CA TYR A 135 7.73 -15.29 -3.35
C TYR A 135 8.73 -16.42 -3.06
N GLY A 136 8.36 -17.68 -3.31
CA GLY A 136 9.26 -18.84 -3.21
C GLY A 136 9.09 -19.67 -1.93
N GLU A 137 8.19 -19.30 -1.02
CA GLU A 137 7.87 -20.12 0.15
C GLU A 137 6.99 -21.30 -0.28
N VAL A 138 7.61 -22.48 -0.41
CA VAL A 138 6.91 -23.68 -0.84
C VAL A 138 6.44 -24.46 0.39
N PHE A 139 5.16 -24.32 0.76
CA PHE A 139 4.56 -25.08 1.87
C PHE A 139 4.27 -26.55 1.51
N ALA A 140 5.25 -27.27 0.93
CA ALA A 140 5.12 -28.64 0.45
C ALA A 140 4.56 -29.57 1.53
N ASP A 141 5.09 -29.50 2.76
CA ASP A 141 4.67 -30.37 3.88
C ASP A 141 3.21 -30.19 4.28
N SER A 142 2.64 -29.01 4.04
CA SER A 142 1.23 -28.72 4.36
C SER A 142 0.27 -29.07 3.21
N ILE A 143 0.79 -29.30 2.01
CA ILE A 143 0.02 -29.57 0.78
C ILE A 143 0.09 -31.05 0.43
N ASP A 144 1.29 -31.62 0.41
CA ASP A 144 1.53 -33.05 0.26
C ASP A 144 1.43 -33.70 1.64
N ARG A 145 0.19 -33.92 2.10
CA ARG A 145 -0.08 -34.60 3.37
C ARG A 145 0.38 -36.07 3.37
N LYS A 146 0.92 -36.58 2.25
CA LYS A 146 1.81 -37.73 2.28
C LYS A 146 3.13 -37.29 2.89
N THR A 147 3.22 -37.33 4.22
CA THR A 147 4.51 -37.62 4.84
C THR A 147 4.94 -38.96 4.26
N ARG A 148 5.76 -38.94 3.21
CA ARG A 148 6.47 -40.12 2.77
C ARG A 148 7.42 -40.44 3.90
N MET A 149 7.10 -41.43 4.70
CA MET A 149 8.11 -42.06 5.54
C MET A 149 9.00 -42.84 4.56
N CYS A 150 10.00 -42.16 4.01
CA CYS A 150 11.06 -42.83 3.28
C CYS A 150 12.02 -43.34 4.35
N GLU A 151 11.74 -44.53 4.87
CA GLU A 151 12.65 -45.22 5.78
C GLU A 151 13.92 -45.57 4.99
N LEU A 152 15.09 -45.13 5.47
CA LEU A 152 16.38 -45.28 4.74
C LEU A 152 16.73 -46.76 4.45
N THR A 153 16.09 -47.69 5.14
CA THR A 153 16.27 -49.16 5.06
C THR A 153 15.53 -49.80 3.90
N VAL A 154 14.51 -49.13 3.33
CA VAL A 154 13.70 -49.64 2.22
C VAL A 154 13.62 -48.51 1.21
N ASN A 155 14.26 -48.62 0.04
CA ASN A 155 14.23 -47.62 -1.04
C ASN A 155 12.83 -47.44 -1.68
N THR A 156 11.78 -47.35 -0.86
CA THR A 156 10.37 -47.33 -1.22
C THR A 156 9.68 -46.34 -0.30
N CYS A 157 9.30 -45.19 -0.85
CA CYS A 157 8.51 -44.23 -0.10
C CYS A 157 7.05 -44.69 -0.10
N VAL A 158 6.60 -45.27 1.02
CA VAL A 158 5.20 -45.65 1.22
C VAL A 158 4.42 -44.42 1.66
N SER A 159 3.16 -44.31 1.22
CA SER A 159 2.27 -43.24 1.70
C SER A 159 2.01 -43.47 3.18
N ALA A 160 2.18 -42.46 4.05
CA ALA A 160 1.82 -42.58 5.46
C ALA A 160 0.44 -43.22 5.61
N PRO A 161 0.25 -44.15 6.57
CA PRO A 161 -1.03 -44.79 6.77
C PRO A 161 -2.08 -43.70 7.09
N CYS A 162 -3.15 -43.68 6.32
CA CYS A 162 -4.34 -42.89 6.59
C CYS A 162 -5.48 -43.85 6.92
N GLY A 163 -6.36 -43.46 7.84
CA GLY A 163 -7.42 -44.36 8.29
C GLY A 163 -8.40 -43.65 9.20
N ASP A 164 -9.69 -43.87 8.96
CA ASP A 164 -10.73 -43.32 9.80
C ASP A 164 -10.71 -44.03 11.16
N ASN A 165 -10.42 -43.27 12.22
CA ASN A 165 -10.31 -43.77 13.60
C ASN A 165 -9.22 -44.84 13.83
N MET A 166 -8.19 -44.86 12.99
CA MET A 166 -6.98 -45.64 13.25
C MET A 166 -5.99 -44.86 14.11
N TYR A 167 -5.20 -45.57 14.91
CA TYR A 167 -4.14 -45.00 15.75
C TYR A 167 -2.80 -45.60 15.32
N ASP A 168 -1.76 -44.77 15.33
CA ASP A 168 -0.40 -45.18 15.01
C ASP A 168 0.17 -46.03 16.16
N GLU A 169 1.30 -46.70 15.94
CA GLU A 169 2.02 -47.46 16.99
C GLU A 169 2.35 -46.57 18.22
N ASP A 170 2.50 -45.26 18.01
CA ASP A 170 2.69 -44.23 19.04
C ASP A 170 1.39 -43.75 19.72
N GLY A 171 0.24 -44.34 19.41
CA GLY A 171 -1.08 -43.96 19.95
C GLY A 171 -1.63 -42.62 19.44
N LYS A 172 -1.04 -42.04 18.38
CA LYS A 172 -1.54 -40.81 17.74
C LYS A 172 -2.64 -41.14 16.74
N LYS A 173 -3.73 -40.36 16.72
CA LYS A 173 -4.84 -40.55 15.77
C LYS A 173 -4.36 -40.26 14.34
N LEU A 174 -4.56 -41.21 13.43
CA LEU A 174 -4.24 -41.03 12.00
C LEU A 174 -5.18 -40.01 11.36
N PRO A 175 -4.69 -39.22 10.39
CA PRO A 175 -5.54 -38.33 9.62
C PRO A 175 -6.51 -39.14 8.72
N PRO A 176 -7.74 -38.64 8.50
CA PRO A 176 -8.69 -39.27 7.59
C PRO A 176 -8.15 -39.24 6.14
N CYS A 177 -8.44 -40.30 5.37
CA CYS A 177 -8.02 -40.39 3.98
C CYS A 177 -8.82 -39.41 3.11
N ILE A 178 -8.13 -38.46 2.48
CA ILE A 178 -8.77 -37.48 1.61
C ILE A 178 -8.80 -38.00 0.16
N PRO A 179 -9.98 -38.11 -0.47
CA PRO A 179 -10.07 -38.46 -1.88
C PRO A 179 -9.44 -37.36 -2.73
N GLY A 180 -8.61 -37.74 -3.72
CA GLY A 180 -7.98 -36.77 -4.61
C GLY A 180 -6.77 -36.02 -4.04
N ALA A 181 -6.15 -36.52 -2.96
CA ALA A 181 -4.94 -35.91 -2.39
C ALA A 181 -3.78 -35.71 -3.39
N TRP A 182 -3.71 -36.50 -4.48
CA TRP A 182 -2.72 -36.34 -5.56
C TRP A 182 -2.96 -35.09 -6.42
N LEU A 183 -4.19 -34.59 -6.45
CA LEU A 183 -4.60 -33.45 -7.27
C LEU A 183 -3.99 -32.15 -6.73
N THR A 184 -3.90 -31.98 -5.41
CA THR A 184 -3.39 -30.75 -4.81
C THR A 184 -1.94 -30.45 -5.16
N PRO A 185 -1.00 -31.43 -5.08
CA PRO A 185 0.37 -31.26 -5.58
C PRO A 185 0.44 -30.97 -7.09
N ALA A 186 -0.44 -31.58 -7.89
CA ALA A 186 -0.48 -31.34 -9.34
C ALA A 186 -0.93 -29.91 -9.66
N ILE A 187 -2.02 -29.43 -9.05
CA ILE A 187 -2.50 -28.05 -9.21
C ILE A 187 -1.46 -27.06 -8.68
N MET A 188 -0.79 -27.38 -7.58
CA MET A 188 0.32 -26.58 -7.06
C MET A 188 1.46 -26.43 -8.08
N ALA A 189 1.87 -27.50 -8.75
CA ALA A 189 2.90 -27.43 -9.77
C ALA A 189 2.48 -26.54 -10.95
N CYS A 190 1.23 -26.69 -11.43
CA CYS A 190 0.66 -25.82 -12.46
C CYS A 190 0.60 -24.36 -12.01
N TYR A 191 0.18 -24.10 -10.77
CA TYR A 191 0.12 -22.77 -10.18
C TYR A 191 1.50 -22.10 -10.13
N LEU A 192 2.52 -22.80 -9.65
CA LEU A 192 3.88 -22.27 -9.57
C LEU A 192 4.46 -21.97 -10.97
N LEU A 193 4.16 -22.80 -11.96
CA LEU A 193 4.55 -22.54 -13.35
C LEU A 193 3.89 -21.25 -13.86
N VAL A 194 2.57 -21.13 -13.73
CA VAL A 194 1.83 -19.95 -14.22
C VAL A 194 2.23 -18.70 -13.45
N ALA A 195 2.24 -18.74 -12.12
CA ALA A 195 2.55 -17.58 -11.28
C ALA A 195 4.02 -17.15 -11.39
N ASN A 196 4.97 -18.06 -11.15
CA ASN A 196 6.37 -17.68 -11.00
C ASN A 196 7.13 -17.67 -12.32
N ILE A 197 6.79 -18.55 -13.26
CA ILE A 197 7.50 -18.63 -14.54
C ILE A 197 6.85 -17.74 -15.60
N LEU A 198 5.52 -17.72 -15.71
CA LEU A 198 4.85 -16.89 -16.73
C LEU A 198 4.57 -15.47 -16.23
N LEU A 199 3.78 -15.35 -15.16
CA LEU A 199 3.25 -14.08 -14.70
C LEU A 199 4.39 -13.17 -14.20
N VAL A 200 5.23 -13.59 -13.25
CA VAL A 200 6.31 -12.73 -12.72
C VAL A 200 7.28 -12.26 -13.82
N ASN A 201 7.66 -13.14 -14.75
CA ASN A 201 8.56 -12.76 -15.86
C ASN A 201 7.90 -11.79 -16.85
N LEU A 202 6.60 -11.94 -17.11
CA LEU A 202 5.85 -10.98 -17.91
C LEU A 202 5.77 -9.61 -17.21
N LEU A 203 5.55 -9.58 -15.89
CA LEU A 203 5.55 -8.33 -15.11
C LEU A 203 6.89 -7.61 -15.20
N ILE A 204 8.00 -8.35 -15.05
CA ILE A 204 9.36 -7.80 -15.21
C ILE A 204 9.55 -7.22 -16.62
N ALA A 205 9.06 -7.91 -17.66
CA ALA A 205 9.14 -7.42 -19.03
C ALA A 205 8.36 -6.11 -19.24
N VAL A 206 7.16 -6.00 -18.69
CA VAL A 206 6.35 -4.77 -18.74
C VAL A 206 7.03 -3.64 -17.97
N PHE A 207 7.54 -3.91 -16.75
CA PHE A 207 8.29 -2.93 -15.97
C PHE A 207 9.52 -2.44 -16.70
N ASN A 208 10.28 -3.32 -17.36
CA ASN A 208 11.41 -2.91 -18.19
C ASN A 208 10.96 -2.02 -19.35
N ASN A 209 9.85 -2.34 -20.02
CA ASN A 209 9.33 -1.53 -21.12
C ASN A 209 8.92 -0.12 -20.64
N THR A 210 8.10 -0.03 -19.59
CA THR A 210 7.69 1.25 -18.99
C THR A 210 8.90 2.02 -18.45
N PHE A 211 9.91 1.32 -17.89
CA PHE A 211 11.16 1.94 -17.44
C PHE A 211 11.88 2.66 -18.58
N PHE A 212 12.07 1.99 -19.72
CA PHE A 212 12.75 2.57 -20.87
C PHE A 212 11.96 3.74 -21.47
N GLU A 213 10.64 3.61 -21.57
CA GLU A 213 9.76 4.68 -22.04
C GLU A 213 9.89 5.93 -21.15
N VAL A 214 9.72 5.79 -19.83
CA VAL A 214 9.80 6.93 -18.89
C VAL A 214 11.23 7.48 -18.84
N LYS A 215 12.26 6.63 -18.94
CA LYS A 215 13.66 7.06 -18.98
C LYS A 215 13.93 7.94 -20.19
N SER A 216 13.33 7.65 -21.34
CA SER A 216 13.49 8.47 -22.54
C SER A 216 12.93 9.90 -22.39
N ILE A 217 11.86 10.09 -21.61
CA ILE A 217 11.17 11.37 -21.40
C ILE A 217 11.63 12.08 -20.10
N SER A 218 12.39 11.39 -19.26
CA SER A 218 12.80 11.84 -17.91
C SER A 218 13.43 13.24 -17.86
N ASN A 219 14.27 13.60 -18.83
CA ASN A 219 14.93 14.91 -18.88
C ASN A 219 13.95 16.06 -19.14
N GLN A 220 12.86 15.83 -19.89
CA GLN A 220 11.83 16.83 -20.14
C GLN A 220 10.94 17.01 -18.91
N VAL A 221 10.50 15.89 -18.31
CA VAL A 221 9.70 15.89 -17.07
C VAL A 221 10.44 16.58 -15.94
N TRP A 222 11.73 16.29 -15.76
CA TRP A 222 12.53 16.94 -14.73
C TRP A 222 12.65 18.46 -14.93
N LYS A 223 12.86 18.93 -16.17
CA LYS A 223 12.90 20.37 -16.47
C LYS A 223 11.60 21.06 -16.09
N PHE A 224 10.46 20.42 -16.36
CA PHE A 224 9.14 20.93 -16.01
C PHE A 224 8.91 20.94 -14.49
N GLN A 225 9.20 19.84 -13.79
CA GLN A 225 9.06 19.74 -12.33
C GLN A 225 9.96 20.74 -11.60
N ARG A 226 11.21 20.94 -12.08
CA ARG A 226 12.11 21.95 -11.53
C ARG A 226 11.54 23.36 -11.66
N TYR A 227 10.95 23.69 -12.80
CA TYR A 227 10.33 24.98 -13.01
C TYR A 227 9.16 25.20 -12.05
N GLN A 228 8.26 24.21 -11.90
CA GLN A 228 7.15 24.28 -10.96
C GLN A 228 7.61 24.47 -9.51
N LEU A 229 8.70 23.80 -9.12
CA LEU A 229 9.27 23.98 -7.79
C LEU A 229 9.79 25.40 -7.57
N ILE A 230 10.59 25.92 -8.52
CA ILE A 230 11.15 27.27 -8.43
C ILE A 230 10.02 28.28 -8.30
N MET A 231 8.98 28.14 -9.12
CA MET A 231 7.78 28.96 -9.04
C MET A 231 7.11 28.87 -7.66
N THR A 232 7.00 27.66 -7.11
CA THR A 232 6.36 27.43 -5.80
C THR A 232 7.16 28.00 -4.64
N PHE A 233 8.49 27.94 -4.66
CA PHE A 233 9.34 28.48 -3.60
C PHE A 233 9.55 29.99 -3.69
N HIS A 234 9.44 30.60 -4.88
CA HIS A 234 9.59 32.04 -5.06
C HIS A 234 8.63 32.84 -4.16
N ASP A 235 7.42 32.34 -3.95
CA ASP A 235 6.37 33.05 -3.21
C ASP A 235 6.19 32.56 -1.76
N ARG A 236 7.02 31.62 -1.30
CA ARG A 236 6.96 31.09 0.08
C ARG A 236 7.80 31.96 1.02
N PRO A 237 7.34 32.19 2.27
CA PRO A 237 8.17 32.87 3.25
C PRO A 237 9.48 32.09 3.46
N ILE A 238 10.59 32.82 3.53
CA ILE A 238 11.99 32.34 3.57
C ILE A 238 12.35 31.36 4.72
N LEU A 239 11.45 31.13 5.68
CA LEU A 239 11.75 30.38 6.89
C LEU A 239 11.42 28.89 6.74
N PRO A 240 12.29 27.99 7.24
CA PRO A 240 12.09 26.55 7.14
C PRO A 240 10.81 26.11 7.89
N PRO A 241 10.21 24.96 7.55
CA PRO A 241 8.96 24.45 8.13
C PRO A 241 8.83 24.57 9.67
N PRO A 242 9.83 24.27 10.52
CA PRO A 242 9.69 24.46 11.97
C PRO A 242 9.47 25.92 12.41
N LEU A 243 9.90 26.91 11.60
CA LEU A 243 9.79 28.34 11.90
C LEU A 243 8.70 29.05 11.09
N ILE A 244 7.96 28.32 10.23
CA ILE A 244 6.93 28.90 9.35
C ILE A 244 5.71 29.43 10.12
N ILE A 245 5.55 28.98 11.37
CA ILE A 245 4.47 29.41 12.27
C ILE A 245 4.59 30.92 12.55
N PHE A 246 5.81 31.46 12.70
CA PHE A 246 6.02 32.88 13.03
C PHE A 246 5.58 33.85 11.91
N PRO A 247 5.96 33.67 10.62
CA PRO A 247 5.42 34.48 9.52
C PRO A 247 3.91 34.39 9.38
N HIS A 248 3.33 33.19 9.56
CA HIS A 248 1.88 33.02 9.47
C HIS A 248 1.16 33.75 10.60
N ILE A 249 1.66 33.68 11.83
CA ILE A 249 1.16 34.45 12.98
C ILE A 249 1.27 35.96 12.69
N TYR A 250 2.40 36.44 12.17
CA TYR A 250 2.61 37.85 11.82
C TYR A 250 1.62 38.34 10.75
N ILE A 251 1.37 37.55 9.69
CA ILE A 251 0.42 37.91 8.62
C ILE A 251 -1.03 37.94 9.15
N VAL A 252 -1.40 36.98 10.01
CA VAL A 252 -2.73 36.93 10.65
C VAL A 252 -2.92 38.12 11.59
N LEU A 253 -1.94 38.43 12.44
CA LEU A 253 -1.93 39.60 13.32
C LEU A 253 -2.02 40.90 12.51
N LYS A 254 -1.24 41.04 11.43
CA LYS A 254 -1.28 42.22 10.56
C LYS A 254 -2.65 42.37 9.91
N ARG A 255 -3.27 41.29 9.44
CA ARG A 255 -4.65 41.34 8.88
C ARG A 255 -5.69 41.67 9.93
N LEU A 256 -5.60 41.12 11.13
CA LEU A 256 -6.50 41.44 12.25
C LEU A 256 -6.35 42.91 12.66
N CYS A 257 -5.13 43.41 12.81
CA CYS A 257 -4.86 44.83 13.09
C CYS A 257 -5.32 45.75 11.96
N CYS A 258 -5.07 45.43 10.69
CA CYS A 258 -5.55 46.24 9.56
C CYS A 258 -7.08 46.20 9.40
N ARG A 259 -7.76 45.14 9.84
CA ARG A 259 -9.22 45.09 9.92
C ARG A 259 -9.76 45.98 11.04
N CYS A 260 -9.02 46.12 12.14
CA CYS A 260 -9.32 47.06 13.22
C CYS A 260 -8.98 48.53 12.87
N CYS A 261 -8.01 48.77 11.97
CA CYS A 261 -7.60 50.12 11.55
C CYS A 261 -8.35 50.69 10.33
N ARG A 262 -9.29 49.96 9.72
CA ARG A 262 -10.24 50.57 8.77
C ARG A 262 -11.27 51.40 9.55
N ARG A 263 -10.88 52.62 9.93
CA ARG A 263 -11.82 53.69 10.29
C ARG A 263 -12.70 54.00 9.06
N PRO A 264 -14.00 54.29 9.25
CA PRO A 264 -14.84 54.85 8.20
C PRO A 264 -14.43 56.30 7.98
N GLU A 265 -13.48 56.57 7.10
CA GLU A 265 -13.24 57.93 6.60
C GLU A 265 -14.22 58.20 5.46
N GLY A 266 -15.21 59.05 5.73
CA GLY A 266 -16.05 59.60 4.69
C GLY A 266 -17.34 60.23 5.19
N GLU A 267 -17.26 61.38 5.85
CA GLU A 267 -18.22 62.49 5.67
C GLU A 267 -17.55 63.83 6.05
N MET A 268 -16.89 64.48 5.08
CA MET A 268 -16.69 65.93 5.11
C MET A 268 -17.47 66.51 3.92
N LYS A 269 -18.71 66.93 4.16
CA LYS A 269 -19.49 67.74 3.22
C LYS A 269 -19.07 69.21 3.41
N VAL A 270 -18.36 69.75 2.43
CA VAL A 270 -18.13 71.20 2.29
C VAL A 270 -19.21 71.75 1.36
N LYS A 271 -19.82 72.86 1.79
CA LYS A 271 -20.77 73.70 1.04
C LYS A 271 -19.99 74.74 0.26
#